data_AF-A0A667X7V0-F1
#
_entry.id   AF-A0A667X7V0-F1
#
_cell.length_a   1.000
_cell.length_b   1.000
_cell.length_c   1.000
_cell.angle_alpha   90.00
_cell.angle_beta   90.00
_cell.angle_gamma   90.00
#
_symmetry.space_group_name_H-M   'P 1'
#
loop_
_entity.id
_entity.type
_entity.pdbx_description
1 polymer ?
#
loop_
_entity_poly.entity_id
_entity_poly.type
_entity_poly.pdbx_seq_one_letter_code
_entity_poly.pdbx_strand_id
1 'polypeptide(L)'
;SLWPEPIQSNFVVVIHPGSRMLRIGRATDTLPVTVPHVIARRHKQSGQPRYEDPWLLREGLNKPESNEQRQNGLKMVDQAIWSKKMSNGVRRTPVSAEQARSYNRQIRPAVLDSSSRVKWTNTAHHPLHLVGEEALYVNPSDCYNIHWPVVRGQLNVHAGRGGSLTAVLADLEAIWSHVIQKHLEIPLKDLKYYRCILLVPDIYNRQHIKEMVNMLLLNMGFSAIIVHQESVCATFGSGLSSACVVDVGDQKTSLCCVEDGVSHRNSRLCLAYGGSDVTRSFFWLLQRAGFPYRECQLSSRLDCQLLQHLKETFCHLDQDISGLQDHEFRTRFPEAPALLYQVRLGDEKLQAPMGLFYPTTFGIVGQKMTSLQYRSQGDSEDPHDEHYLLGTQSKQDQSSKSAADRKALSRPGGGLEGEMSGQGGMGDSSDLPRGGGSGGGPGSQLDMELGPSQGECLMGAGEVDDPPSALLSRKTAIMSQFESKALGLDKAILHSIDCCASDETKRKMYSSILVVGGGLMFHGAQEFLLHRIINKMPPSFRRLVDNVEVITRPKDMDPRLIAWKGGAVLACLDTTQEMWIHQREWQRFGVRMLRERAAFVW
;
A
#
# COMPACT_ATOMS: atom_id res chain seq x y z
N SER A 1 -10.91 6.38 -44.82
CA SER A 1 -11.85 6.31 -43.69
C SER A 1 -11.10 6.74 -42.44
N LEU A 2 -11.33 7.98 -41.97
CA LEU A 2 -10.55 8.65 -40.91
C LEU A 2 -11.34 8.76 -39.59
N TRP A 3 -11.98 7.66 -39.20
CA TRP A 3 -12.56 7.52 -37.85
C TRP A 3 -11.89 6.30 -37.22
N PRO A 4 -11.23 6.43 -36.06
CA PRO A 4 -10.74 5.25 -35.35
C PRO A 4 -11.95 4.38 -35.01
N GLU A 5 -11.92 3.11 -35.41
CA GLU A 5 -12.95 2.15 -35.03
C GLU A 5 -13.12 2.17 -33.49
N PRO A 6 -14.36 2.11 -32.98
CA PRO A 6 -14.59 2.06 -31.54
C PRO A 6 -13.82 0.88 -30.95
N ILE A 7 -13.06 1.15 -29.91
CA ILE A 7 -12.20 0.16 -29.25
C ILE A 7 -13.10 -0.94 -28.73
N GLN A 8 -13.04 -2.11 -29.36
CA GLN A 8 -13.78 -3.26 -28.88
C GLN A 8 -13.11 -3.74 -27.58
N SER A 9 -13.86 -3.70 -26.48
CA SER A 9 -13.41 -4.12 -25.14
C SER A 9 -12.83 -5.54 -25.11
N ASN A 10 -13.18 -6.39 -26.07
CA ASN A 10 -12.62 -7.74 -26.24
C ASN A 10 -11.11 -7.76 -26.57
N PHE A 11 -10.56 -6.64 -27.06
CA PHE A 11 -9.13 -6.47 -27.35
C PHE A 11 -8.40 -5.67 -26.26
N VAL A 12 -8.99 -5.53 -25.08
CA VAL A 12 -8.36 -4.89 -23.92
C VAL A 12 -8.12 -5.93 -22.84
N VAL A 13 -6.86 -6.10 -22.46
CA VAL A 13 -6.46 -6.97 -21.34
C VAL A 13 -6.27 -6.12 -20.08
N VAL A 14 -7.02 -6.42 -19.03
CA VAL A 14 -6.90 -5.76 -17.73
C VAL A 14 -5.99 -6.58 -16.84
N ILE A 15 -4.92 -5.98 -16.34
CA ILE A 15 -3.89 -6.59 -15.50
C ILE A 15 -3.92 -5.92 -14.13
N HIS A 16 -4.24 -6.69 -13.10
CA HIS A 16 -4.22 -6.25 -11.70
C HIS A 16 -3.25 -7.15 -10.90
N PRO A 17 -1.98 -6.73 -10.78
CA PRO A 17 -0.98 -7.44 -10.00
C PRO A 17 -1.26 -7.34 -8.51
N GLY A 18 -1.05 -8.43 -7.78
CA GLY A 18 -1.07 -8.44 -6.32
C GLY A 18 0.14 -9.19 -5.76
N SER A 19 0.44 -9.02 -4.48
CA SER A 19 1.59 -9.70 -3.86
C SER A 19 1.45 -11.23 -3.86
N ARG A 20 0.23 -11.73 -3.75
CA ARG A 20 -0.05 -13.17 -3.72
C ARG A 20 -0.77 -13.68 -4.95
N MET A 21 -1.74 -12.92 -5.48
CA MET A 21 -2.56 -13.33 -6.60
C MET A 21 -2.50 -12.26 -7.70
N LEU A 22 -2.25 -12.68 -8.93
CA LEU A 22 -2.43 -11.90 -10.14
C LEU A 22 -3.87 -12.09 -10.62
N ARG A 23 -4.53 -11.01 -11.00
CA ARG A 23 -5.84 -11.02 -11.67
C ARG A 23 -5.69 -10.45 -13.06
N ILE A 24 -6.01 -11.25 -14.08
CA ILE A 24 -5.83 -10.87 -15.47
C ILE A 24 -6.97 -11.44 -16.31
N GLY A 25 -7.44 -10.67 -17.29
CA GLY A 25 -8.55 -11.07 -18.16
C GLY A 25 -8.83 -10.02 -19.22
N ARG A 26 -9.72 -10.34 -20.15
CA ARG A 26 -10.28 -9.35 -21.09
C ARG A 26 -11.23 -8.44 -20.34
N ALA A 27 -11.38 -7.19 -20.79
CA ALA A 27 -12.36 -6.27 -20.20
C ALA A 27 -13.82 -6.76 -20.39
N THR A 28 -14.07 -7.66 -21.33
CA THR A 28 -15.37 -8.33 -21.55
C THR A 28 -15.60 -9.52 -20.62
N ASP A 29 -14.58 -10.04 -19.95
CA ASP A 29 -14.72 -11.22 -19.10
C ASP A 29 -15.52 -10.87 -17.84
N THR A 30 -16.45 -11.74 -17.44
CA THR A 30 -17.26 -11.56 -16.24
C THR A 30 -16.44 -11.68 -14.95
N LEU A 31 -15.42 -12.55 -14.99
CA LEU A 31 -14.47 -12.81 -13.91
C LEU A 31 -13.06 -12.88 -14.48
N PRO A 32 -12.04 -12.31 -13.82
CA PRO A 32 -10.66 -12.49 -14.23
C PRO A 32 -10.17 -13.89 -13.92
N VAL A 33 -9.17 -14.32 -14.69
CA VAL A 33 -8.31 -15.42 -14.29
C VAL A 33 -7.51 -14.96 -13.08
N THR A 34 -7.57 -15.73 -12.01
CA THR A 34 -6.83 -15.46 -10.76
C THR A 34 -5.80 -16.55 -10.55
N VAL A 35 -4.51 -16.19 -10.59
CA VAL A 35 -3.40 -17.15 -10.42
C VAL A 35 -2.48 -16.73 -9.28
N PRO A 36 -1.82 -17.66 -8.57
CA PRO A 36 -0.73 -17.30 -7.68
C PRO A 36 0.36 -16.54 -8.42
N HIS A 37 0.79 -15.40 -7.88
CA HIS A 37 1.77 -14.51 -8.52
C HIS A 37 3.21 -14.93 -8.18
N VAL A 38 3.56 -16.15 -8.58
CA VAL A 38 4.83 -16.81 -8.24
C VAL A 38 5.39 -17.57 -9.42
N ILE A 39 6.71 -17.65 -9.48
CA ILE A 39 7.46 -18.40 -10.47
C ILE A 39 8.51 -19.28 -9.79
N ALA A 40 8.65 -20.52 -10.27
CA ALA A 40 9.77 -21.36 -9.94
C ALA A 40 10.76 -21.31 -11.11
N ARG A 41 12.03 -20.95 -10.88
CA ARG A 41 13.08 -20.94 -11.90
C ARG A 41 14.11 -22.02 -11.66
N ARG A 42 14.41 -22.80 -12.71
CA ARG A 42 15.39 -23.88 -12.63
C ARG A 42 16.80 -23.34 -12.40
N HIS A 43 17.60 -24.09 -11.64
CA HIS A 43 19.03 -23.82 -11.50
C HIS A 43 19.76 -23.96 -12.84
N LYS A 44 20.75 -23.09 -13.06
CA LYS A 44 21.58 -23.14 -14.27
C LYS A 44 22.70 -24.17 -14.18
N GLN A 45 23.15 -24.48 -12.96
CA GLN A 45 24.24 -25.39 -12.67
C GLN A 45 23.86 -26.30 -11.49
N SER A 46 24.44 -27.50 -11.46
CA SER A 46 24.27 -28.44 -10.34
C SER A 46 24.89 -27.89 -9.06
N GLY A 47 24.31 -28.20 -7.89
CA GLY A 47 24.83 -27.81 -6.58
C GLY A 47 24.58 -26.36 -6.18
N GLN A 48 23.79 -25.59 -6.93
CA GLN A 48 23.39 -24.24 -6.52
C GLN A 48 22.50 -24.30 -5.26
N PRO A 49 22.76 -23.45 -4.24
CA PRO A 49 21.89 -23.42 -3.07
C PRO A 49 20.50 -22.95 -3.48
N ARG A 50 19.47 -23.62 -2.96
CA ARG A 50 18.08 -23.26 -3.18
C ARG A 50 17.78 -21.89 -2.57
N TYR A 51 17.08 -21.05 -3.33
CA TYR A 51 16.54 -19.77 -2.88
C TYR A 51 15.01 -19.82 -2.93
N GLU A 52 14.36 -19.33 -1.90
CA GLU A 52 12.91 -19.28 -1.80
C GLU A 52 12.53 -17.99 -1.10
N ASP A 53 11.81 -17.12 -1.81
CA ASP A 53 11.29 -15.89 -1.23
C ASP A 53 10.31 -16.22 -0.09
N PRO A 54 10.40 -15.50 1.04
CA PRO A 54 9.55 -15.77 2.19
C PRO A 54 8.10 -15.34 1.91
N TRP A 55 7.13 -16.11 2.41
CA TRP A 55 5.72 -15.79 2.28
C TRP A 55 5.12 -15.23 3.57
N LEU A 56 4.94 -16.07 4.61
CA LEU A 56 4.37 -15.63 5.89
C LEU A 56 5.42 -15.05 6.84
N LEU A 57 6.69 -15.40 6.62
CA LEU A 57 7.83 -14.83 7.34
C LEU A 57 8.24 -13.49 6.74
N ARG A 58 8.79 -12.63 7.58
CA ARG A 58 9.32 -11.31 7.19
C ARG A 58 10.35 -10.84 8.21
N GLU A 59 11.08 -9.80 7.84
CA GLU A 59 11.99 -9.14 8.77
C GLU A 59 11.27 -8.50 9.96
N GLY A 60 11.98 -8.39 11.08
CA GLY A 60 11.46 -7.74 12.29
C GLY A 60 10.65 -8.63 13.23
N LEU A 61 10.45 -9.91 12.92
CA LEU A 61 9.62 -10.83 13.74
C LEU A 61 10.31 -11.41 14.98
N ASN A 62 11.64 -11.46 14.95
CA ASN A 62 12.48 -12.11 15.95
C ASN A 62 13.51 -11.14 16.54
N LYS A 63 13.19 -9.84 16.60
CA LYS A 63 13.99 -8.87 17.37
C LYS A 63 13.76 -9.12 18.87
N PRO A 64 14.70 -8.72 19.76
CA PRO A 64 14.56 -8.93 21.20
C PRO A 64 13.20 -8.48 21.77
N GLU A 65 12.67 -7.37 21.25
CA GLU A 65 11.42 -6.74 21.68
C GLU A 65 10.18 -7.34 21.01
N SER A 66 10.33 -8.13 19.93
CA SER A 66 9.21 -8.64 19.13
C SER A 66 8.23 -9.49 19.94
N ASN A 67 8.74 -10.31 20.86
CA ASN A 67 7.89 -11.16 21.69
C ASN A 67 7.10 -10.34 22.71
N GLU A 68 7.75 -9.37 23.37
CA GLU A 68 7.08 -8.49 24.32
C GLU A 68 6.02 -7.63 23.63
N GLN A 69 6.36 -7.04 22.48
CA GLN A 69 5.42 -6.25 21.67
C GLN A 69 4.18 -7.07 21.28
N ARG A 70 4.37 -8.33 20.87
CA ARG A 70 3.29 -9.27 20.54
C ARG A 70 2.38 -9.54 21.73
N GLN A 71 2.94 -9.82 22.91
CA GLN A 71 2.16 -10.06 24.13
C GLN A 71 1.39 -8.81 24.57
N ASN A 72 2.00 -7.63 24.50
CA ASN A 72 1.35 -6.37 24.84
C ASN A 72 0.22 -6.03 23.85
N GLY A 73 0.43 -6.29 22.56
CA GLY A 73 -0.62 -6.18 21.54
C GLY A 73 -1.79 -7.12 21.82
N LEU A 74 -1.52 -8.39 22.16
CA LEU A 74 -2.58 -9.35 22.50
C LEU A 74 -3.39 -8.90 23.73
N LYS A 75 -2.74 -8.34 24.76
CA LYS A 75 -3.46 -7.77 25.92
C LYS A 75 -4.41 -6.63 25.52
N MET A 76 -4.00 -5.76 24.58
CA MET A 76 -4.87 -4.70 24.07
C MET A 76 -6.06 -5.27 23.28
N VAL A 77 -5.84 -6.35 22.53
CA VAL A 77 -6.91 -7.09 21.84
C VAL A 77 -7.89 -7.67 22.85
N ASP A 78 -7.42 -8.37 23.88
CA ASP A 78 -8.25 -8.97 24.93
C ASP A 78 -9.08 -7.91 25.67
N GLN A 79 -8.45 -6.78 26.02
CA GLN A 79 -9.15 -5.65 26.63
C GLN A 79 -10.25 -5.10 25.71
N ALA A 80 -9.97 -4.99 24.41
CA ALA A 80 -10.95 -4.50 23.44
C ALA A 80 -12.11 -5.47 23.26
N ILE A 81 -11.87 -6.78 23.20
CA ILE A 81 -12.90 -7.83 23.18
C ILE A 81 -13.77 -7.70 24.43
N TRP A 82 -13.16 -7.70 25.62
CA TRP A 82 -13.88 -7.63 26.88
C TRP A 82 -14.69 -6.35 27.07
N SER A 83 -14.20 -5.23 26.53
CA SER A 83 -14.88 -3.92 26.62
C SER A 83 -16.18 -3.88 25.81
N LYS A 84 -16.27 -4.64 24.72
CA LYS A 84 -17.45 -4.73 23.88
C LYS A 84 -18.39 -5.78 24.45
N LYS A 85 -19.64 -5.40 24.71
CA LYS A 85 -20.69 -6.35 25.10
C LYS A 85 -21.15 -7.16 23.89
N MET A 86 -21.60 -8.39 24.16
CA MET A 86 -22.35 -9.20 23.20
C MET A 86 -23.74 -8.60 22.96
N SER A 87 -24.45 -9.07 21.94
CA SER A 87 -25.78 -8.57 21.57
C SER A 87 -26.83 -8.71 22.69
N ASN A 88 -26.64 -9.69 23.59
CA ASN A 88 -27.47 -9.88 24.78
C ASN A 88 -27.14 -8.92 25.94
N GLY A 89 -26.21 -7.96 25.76
CA GLY A 89 -25.81 -6.98 26.76
C GLY A 89 -24.82 -7.49 27.82
N VAL A 90 -24.44 -8.77 27.77
CA VAL A 90 -23.50 -9.41 28.69
C VAL A 90 -22.07 -9.28 28.14
N ARG A 91 -21.08 -9.23 29.03
CA ARG A 91 -19.67 -9.29 28.63
C ARG A 91 -19.30 -10.72 28.21
N ARG A 92 -18.48 -10.83 27.17
CA ARG A 92 -17.94 -12.11 26.72
C ARG A 92 -17.07 -12.73 27.82
N THR A 93 -17.36 -13.98 28.18
CA THR A 93 -16.50 -14.75 29.07
C THR A 93 -15.29 -15.27 28.29
N PRO A 94 -14.05 -14.90 28.66
CA PRO A 94 -12.87 -15.36 27.96
C PRO A 94 -12.65 -16.84 28.17
N VAL A 95 -12.15 -17.52 27.14
CA VAL A 95 -11.76 -18.93 27.23
C VAL A 95 -10.24 -19.07 27.28
N SER A 96 -9.75 -19.94 28.18
CA SER A 96 -8.31 -20.12 28.35
C SER A 96 -7.74 -21.04 27.28
N ALA A 97 -6.67 -20.61 26.61
CA ALA A 97 -5.91 -21.44 25.67
C ALA A 97 -5.39 -22.74 26.30
N GLU A 98 -5.20 -22.79 27.63
CA GLU A 98 -4.75 -24.00 28.34
C GLU A 98 -5.83 -25.09 28.38
N GLN A 99 -7.11 -24.68 28.43
CA GLN A 99 -8.24 -25.62 28.38
C GLN A 99 -8.33 -26.29 26.99
N ALA A 100 -8.17 -25.50 25.91
CA ALA A 100 -8.09 -26.03 24.55
C ALA A 100 -6.86 -26.95 24.38
N ARG A 101 -5.70 -26.51 24.88
CA ARG A 101 -4.42 -27.25 24.80
C ARG A 101 -4.48 -28.63 25.43
N SER A 102 -5.12 -28.75 26.59
CA SER A 102 -5.26 -30.03 27.30
C SER A 102 -5.96 -31.10 26.45
N TYR A 103 -6.97 -30.68 25.67
CA TYR A 103 -7.66 -31.52 24.70
C TYR A 103 -6.84 -31.72 23.41
N ASN A 104 -6.41 -30.62 22.79
CA ASN A 104 -5.76 -30.64 21.47
C ASN A 104 -4.45 -31.45 21.43
N ARG A 105 -3.68 -31.46 22.52
CA ARG A 105 -2.43 -32.26 22.60
C ARG A 105 -2.66 -33.77 22.56
N GLN A 106 -3.86 -34.23 22.95
CA GLN A 106 -4.22 -35.65 22.95
C GLN A 106 -4.68 -36.11 21.57
N ILE A 107 -5.09 -35.19 20.70
CA ILE A 107 -5.57 -35.52 19.36
C ILE A 107 -4.46 -36.20 18.54
N ARG A 108 -4.89 -37.22 17.80
CA ARG A 108 -4.14 -37.85 16.71
C ARG A 108 -4.96 -37.76 15.44
N PRO A 109 -4.34 -37.49 14.29
CA PRO A 109 -5.08 -37.42 13.05
C PRO A 109 -5.67 -38.78 12.68
N ALA A 110 -6.89 -38.78 12.15
CA ALA A 110 -7.47 -39.93 11.48
C ALA A 110 -7.00 -39.98 10.02
N VAL A 111 -6.61 -41.15 9.54
CA VAL A 111 -6.27 -41.37 8.12
C VAL A 111 -7.57 -41.54 7.34
N LEU A 112 -7.89 -40.59 6.46
CA LEU A 112 -9.06 -40.66 5.58
C LEU A 112 -8.80 -41.51 4.35
N ASP A 113 -7.65 -41.26 3.71
CA ASP A 113 -7.17 -41.98 2.52
C ASP A 113 -5.68 -42.27 2.70
N SER A 114 -5.21 -43.42 2.22
CA SER A 114 -3.79 -43.77 2.19
C SER A 114 -2.94 -42.86 1.30
N SER A 115 -3.57 -42.14 0.37
CA SER A 115 -2.95 -41.12 -0.48
C SER A 115 -3.81 -39.87 -0.54
N SER A 116 -3.19 -38.70 -0.39
CA SER A 116 -3.86 -37.40 -0.56
C SER A 116 -4.41 -37.16 -1.97
N ARG A 117 -3.94 -37.92 -2.96
CA ARG A 117 -4.12 -37.72 -4.42
C ARG A 117 -3.48 -36.46 -4.98
N VAL A 118 -2.91 -35.62 -4.13
CA VAL A 118 -2.12 -34.45 -4.51
C VAL A 118 -0.74 -34.94 -4.92
N LYS A 119 -0.18 -34.36 -5.98
CA LYS A 119 1.15 -34.73 -6.51
C LYS A 119 2.02 -33.49 -6.61
N TRP A 120 3.32 -33.68 -6.49
CA TRP A 120 4.27 -32.66 -6.89
C TRP A 120 4.14 -32.38 -8.38
N THR A 121 4.43 -31.14 -8.77
CA THR A 121 4.54 -30.74 -10.18
C THR A 121 5.61 -31.59 -10.85
N ASN A 122 5.27 -32.19 -11.99
CA ASN A 122 6.21 -33.03 -12.74
C ASN A 122 7.32 -32.19 -13.38
N THR A 123 8.54 -32.30 -12.86
CA THR A 123 9.74 -31.58 -13.32
C THR A 123 10.68 -32.45 -14.18
N ALA A 124 10.30 -33.68 -14.52
CA ALA A 124 11.17 -34.63 -15.23
C ALA A 124 11.58 -34.17 -16.64
N HIS A 125 10.78 -33.31 -17.27
CA HIS A 125 11.09 -32.69 -18.56
C HIS A 125 11.95 -31.42 -18.43
N HIS A 126 12.45 -31.13 -17.23
CA HIS A 126 13.38 -30.03 -16.92
C HIS A 126 12.90 -28.64 -17.38
N PRO A 127 11.65 -28.23 -17.07
CA PRO A 127 11.14 -26.93 -17.51
C PRO A 127 12.02 -25.78 -16.98
N LEU A 128 12.29 -24.79 -17.83
CA LEU A 128 13.12 -23.63 -17.45
C LEU A 128 12.48 -22.84 -16.30
N HIS A 129 11.15 -22.75 -16.32
CA HIS A 129 10.36 -22.15 -15.26
C HIS A 129 8.97 -22.78 -15.19
N LEU A 130 8.33 -22.65 -14.03
CA LEU A 130 6.95 -23.03 -13.76
C LEU A 130 6.24 -21.82 -13.14
N VAL A 131 4.93 -21.66 -13.38
CA VAL A 131 4.17 -20.47 -12.99
C VAL A 131 2.96 -20.85 -12.16
N GLY A 132 2.61 -20.00 -11.19
CA GLY A 132 1.36 -20.10 -10.45
C GLY A 132 1.27 -21.36 -9.59
N GLU A 133 0.17 -22.10 -9.72
CA GLU A 133 -0.05 -23.31 -8.92
C GLU A 133 1.04 -24.36 -9.13
N GLU A 134 1.51 -24.52 -10.38
CA GLU A 134 2.61 -25.45 -10.70
C GLU A 134 3.91 -25.06 -9.95
N ALA A 135 4.18 -23.77 -9.79
CA ALA A 135 5.32 -23.28 -9.02
C ALA A 135 5.16 -23.53 -7.52
N LEU A 136 3.94 -23.48 -6.97
CA LEU A 136 3.68 -23.78 -5.56
C LEU A 136 3.92 -25.25 -5.21
N TYR A 137 3.58 -26.16 -6.14
CA TYR A 137 3.73 -27.61 -5.98
C TYR A 137 5.06 -28.16 -6.52
N VAL A 138 6.08 -27.32 -6.73
CA VAL A 138 7.43 -27.85 -6.99
C VAL A 138 7.97 -28.54 -5.73
N ASN A 139 8.51 -29.75 -5.87
CA ASN A 139 9.10 -30.48 -4.75
C ASN A 139 10.26 -29.65 -4.11
N PRO A 140 10.31 -29.50 -2.77
CA PRO A 140 11.43 -28.88 -2.08
C PRO A 140 12.83 -29.44 -2.42
N SER A 141 12.90 -30.71 -2.83
CA SER A 141 14.14 -31.38 -3.24
C SER A 141 14.56 -31.09 -4.68
N ASP A 142 13.69 -30.51 -5.52
CA ASP A 142 14.03 -30.19 -6.91
C ASP A 142 14.90 -28.93 -7.04
N CYS A 143 15.65 -28.85 -8.14
CA CYS A 143 16.59 -27.78 -8.45
C CYS A 143 15.92 -26.49 -8.97
N TYR A 144 14.98 -25.94 -8.20
CA TYR A 144 14.28 -24.70 -8.51
C TYR A 144 14.38 -23.68 -7.38
N ASN A 145 14.54 -22.42 -7.76
CA ASN A 145 14.34 -21.28 -6.87
C ASN A 145 12.91 -20.77 -7.00
N ILE A 146 12.31 -20.31 -5.90
CA ILE A 146 10.94 -19.76 -5.89
C ILE A 146 11.02 -18.26 -5.67
N HIS A 147 10.41 -17.48 -6.57
CA HIS A 147 10.41 -16.04 -6.49
C HIS A 147 8.98 -15.47 -6.49
N TRP A 148 8.75 -14.48 -5.64
CA TRP A 148 7.54 -13.68 -5.53
C TRP A 148 7.84 -12.29 -6.09
N PRO A 149 7.48 -11.96 -7.35
CA PRO A 149 7.92 -10.71 -7.97
C PRO A 149 7.35 -9.45 -7.33
N VAL A 150 6.27 -9.58 -6.55
CA VAL A 150 5.61 -8.49 -5.85
C VAL A 150 5.49 -8.84 -4.37
N VAL A 151 6.00 -7.97 -3.49
CA VAL A 151 5.91 -8.12 -2.03
C VAL A 151 5.42 -6.81 -1.42
N ARG A 152 4.42 -6.88 -0.53
CA ARG A 152 3.81 -5.72 0.14
C ARG A 152 3.39 -4.61 -0.84
N GLY A 153 2.82 -4.99 -1.98
CA GLY A 153 2.34 -4.08 -3.02
C GLY A 153 3.42 -3.40 -3.87
N GLN A 154 4.70 -3.78 -3.74
CA GLN A 154 5.81 -3.23 -4.54
C GLN A 154 6.59 -4.35 -5.22
N LEU A 155 7.38 -4.02 -6.25
CA LEU A 155 8.31 -4.97 -6.85
C LEU A 155 9.29 -5.50 -5.79
N ASN A 156 9.51 -6.81 -5.76
CA ASN A 156 10.35 -7.49 -4.77
C ASN A 156 11.84 -7.35 -5.10
N VAL A 157 12.36 -6.12 -5.03
CA VAL A 157 13.76 -5.83 -5.29
C VAL A 157 14.59 -6.04 -4.02
N HIS A 158 15.62 -6.88 -4.09
CA HIS A 158 16.52 -7.20 -2.97
C HIS A 158 17.90 -7.70 -3.44
N ALA A 159 18.87 -7.78 -2.53
CA ALA A 159 20.25 -8.20 -2.85
C ALA A 159 20.40 -9.71 -3.14
N GLY A 160 19.42 -10.52 -2.73
CA GLY A 160 19.37 -11.96 -2.99
C GLY A 160 19.15 -12.33 -4.47
N ARG A 161 19.14 -13.64 -4.75
CA ARG A 161 18.93 -14.18 -6.10
C ARG A 161 17.55 -13.83 -6.63
N GLY A 162 17.48 -13.39 -7.89
CA GLY A 162 16.22 -12.96 -8.50
C GLY A 162 15.76 -11.55 -8.08
N GLY A 163 16.44 -10.90 -7.14
CA GLY A 163 16.01 -9.63 -6.57
C GLY A 163 16.46 -8.36 -7.30
N SER A 164 17.25 -8.45 -8.37
CA SER A 164 17.53 -7.27 -9.20
C SER A 164 16.29 -6.84 -9.97
N LEU A 165 16.08 -5.54 -10.19
CA LEU A 165 14.93 -5.02 -10.94
C LEU A 165 14.70 -5.72 -12.28
N THR A 166 15.76 -5.98 -13.04
CA THR A 166 15.69 -6.70 -14.33
C THR A 166 15.21 -8.15 -14.20
N ALA A 167 15.65 -8.86 -13.15
CA ALA A 167 15.20 -10.22 -12.87
C ALA A 167 13.73 -10.24 -12.44
N VAL A 168 13.30 -9.31 -11.58
CA VAL A 168 11.90 -9.18 -11.17
C VAL A 168 11.00 -8.89 -12.38
N LEU A 169 11.41 -8.00 -13.28
CA LEU A 169 10.66 -7.71 -14.51
C LEU A 169 10.60 -8.92 -15.45
N ALA A 170 11.70 -9.66 -15.60
CA ALA A 170 11.71 -10.90 -16.39
C ALA A 170 10.80 -11.99 -15.79
N ASP A 171 10.65 -12.02 -14.47
CA ASP A 171 9.71 -12.90 -13.77
C ASP A 171 8.26 -12.47 -14.02
N LEU A 172 7.95 -11.17 -13.92
CA LEU A 172 6.64 -10.63 -14.27
C LEU A 172 6.28 -10.93 -15.73
N GLU A 173 7.18 -10.66 -16.67
CA GLU A 173 6.99 -10.93 -18.10
C GLU A 173 6.66 -12.41 -18.34
N ALA A 174 7.43 -13.33 -17.73
CA ALA A 174 7.22 -14.76 -17.87
C ALA A 174 5.87 -15.21 -17.28
N ILE A 175 5.51 -14.73 -16.08
CA ILE A 175 4.23 -15.08 -15.45
C ILE A 175 3.06 -14.55 -16.28
N TRP A 176 3.09 -13.27 -16.66
CA TRP A 176 1.98 -12.64 -17.37
C TRP A 176 1.81 -13.24 -18.77
N SER A 177 2.92 -13.47 -19.49
CA SER A 177 2.90 -14.15 -20.78
C SER A 177 2.32 -15.56 -20.68
N HIS A 178 2.74 -16.33 -19.66
CA HIS A 178 2.20 -17.67 -19.42
C HIS A 178 0.68 -17.65 -19.21
N VAL A 179 0.17 -16.71 -18.41
CA VAL A 179 -1.26 -16.65 -18.12
C VAL A 179 -2.06 -16.18 -19.33
N ILE A 180 -1.56 -15.21 -20.08
CA ILE A 180 -2.17 -14.74 -21.34
C ILE A 180 -2.28 -15.89 -22.35
N GLN A 181 -1.22 -16.68 -22.53
CA GLN A 181 -1.23 -17.79 -23.48
C GLN A 181 -2.10 -18.95 -23.00
N LYS A 182 -1.94 -19.37 -21.74
CA LYS A 182 -2.56 -20.60 -21.21
C LYS A 182 -4.03 -20.41 -20.84
N HIS A 183 -4.38 -19.27 -20.25
CA HIS A 183 -5.71 -19.05 -19.67
C HIS A 183 -6.56 -18.08 -20.49
N LEU A 184 -5.95 -17.10 -21.15
CA LEU A 184 -6.70 -16.25 -22.09
C LEU A 184 -6.67 -16.79 -23.51
N GLU A 185 -5.83 -17.78 -23.81
CA GLU A 185 -5.70 -18.37 -25.14
C GLU A 185 -5.30 -17.34 -26.21
N ILE A 186 -4.50 -16.34 -25.82
CA ILE A 186 -3.99 -15.30 -26.72
C ILE A 186 -2.53 -15.62 -27.05
N PRO A 187 -2.19 -15.90 -28.32
CA PRO A 187 -0.79 -16.05 -28.74
C PRO A 187 -0.03 -14.73 -28.52
N LEU A 188 1.19 -14.79 -27.97
CA LEU A 188 1.96 -13.55 -27.67
C LEU A 188 2.23 -12.69 -28.90
N LYS A 189 2.41 -13.32 -30.07
CA LYS A 189 2.59 -12.63 -31.37
C LYS A 189 1.39 -11.74 -31.76
N ASP A 190 0.22 -12.00 -31.18
CA ASP A 190 -1.01 -11.30 -31.46
C ASP A 190 -1.27 -10.15 -30.46
N LEU A 191 -0.43 -9.97 -29.43
CA LEU A 191 -0.55 -8.87 -28.47
C LEU A 191 -0.47 -7.48 -29.12
N LYS A 192 0.09 -7.37 -30.31
CA LYS A 192 0.06 -6.16 -31.15
C LYS A 192 -1.35 -5.72 -31.55
N TYR A 193 -2.36 -6.59 -31.45
CA TYR A 193 -3.78 -6.26 -31.66
C TYR A 193 -4.50 -5.91 -30.35
N TYR A 194 -3.86 -6.16 -29.21
CA TYR A 194 -4.41 -5.90 -27.90
C TYR A 194 -3.85 -4.60 -27.31
N ARG A 195 -4.63 -4.01 -26.43
CA ARG A 195 -4.21 -2.95 -25.51
C ARG A 195 -4.28 -3.48 -24.09
N CYS A 196 -3.60 -2.84 -23.15
CA CYS A 196 -3.66 -3.25 -21.75
C CYS A 196 -4.02 -2.12 -20.79
N ILE A 197 -4.77 -2.45 -19.74
CA ILE A 197 -4.99 -1.56 -18.60
C ILE A 197 -4.22 -2.16 -17.42
N LEU A 198 -3.23 -1.43 -16.92
CA LEU A 198 -2.43 -1.81 -15.77
C LEU A 198 -2.94 -1.07 -14.53
N LEU A 199 -3.42 -1.84 -13.55
CA LEU A 199 -3.72 -1.32 -12.22
C LEU A 199 -2.43 -1.20 -11.41
N VAL A 200 -2.25 -0.05 -10.75
CA VAL A 200 -1.07 0.26 -9.92
C VAL A 200 -1.47 0.69 -8.52
N PRO A 201 -0.58 0.53 -7.51
CA PRO A 201 -0.86 0.99 -6.15
C PRO A 201 -1.12 2.51 -6.08
N ASP A 202 -1.88 2.96 -5.09
CA ASP A 202 -2.15 4.40 -4.88
C ASP A 202 -0.88 5.19 -4.57
N ILE A 203 0.04 4.56 -3.82
CA ILE A 203 1.41 5.01 -3.58
C ILE A 203 2.33 4.13 -4.42
N TYR A 204 2.70 4.63 -5.60
CA TYR A 204 3.49 3.91 -6.59
C TYR A 204 4.94 4.40 -6.64
N ASN A 205 5.84 3.52 -7.05
CA ASN A 205 7.21 3.90 -7.43
C ASN A 205 7.25 4.22 -8.93
N ARG A 206 7.54 5.48 -9.28
CA ARG A 206 7.58 5.97 -10.67
C ARG A 206 8.51 5.16 -11.57
N GLN A 207 9.71 4.82 -11.08
CA GLN A 207 10.67 4.01 -11.83
C GLN A 207 10.12 2.60 -12.10
N HIS A 208 9.50 1.97 -11.12
CA HIS A 208 8.89 0.64 -11.31
C HIS A 208 7.75 0.67 -12.33
N ILE A 209 6.88 1.68 -12.28
CA ILE A 209 5.80 1.82 -13.26
C ILE A 209 6.38 2.08 -14.66
N LYS A 210 7.39 2.95 -14.80
CA LYS A 210 8.10 3.18 -16.06
C LYS A 210 8.59 1.87 -16.67
N GLU A 211 9.30 1.05 -15.90
CA GLU A 211 9.84 -0.21 -16.40
C GLU A 211 8.75 -1.23 -16.74
N MET A 212 7.65 -1.30 -15.99
CA MET A 212 6.51 -2.17 -16.31
C MET A 212 5.79 -1.72 -17.59
N VAL A 213 5.61 -0.42 -17.80
CA VAL A 213 5.08 0.14 -19.04
C VAL A 213 5.99 -0.21 -20.22
N ASN A 214 7.30 -0.06 -20.04
CA ASN A 214 8.29 -0.42 -21.03
C ASN A 214 8.24 -1.92 -21.39
N MET A 215 8.17 -2.79 -20.39
CA MET A 215 8.02 -4.24 -20.57
C MET A 215 6.74 -4.59 -21.34
N LEU A 216 5.58 -4.01 -20.98
CA LEU A 216 4.30 -4.31 -21.63
C LEU A 216 4.27 -3.84 -23.10
N LEU A 217 4.76 -2.64 -23.39
CA LEU A 217 4.74 -2.09 -24.74
C LEU A 217 5.85 -2.63 -25.64
N LEU A 218 7.08 -2.72 -25.14
CA LEU A 218 8.25 -3.03 -25.99
C LEU A 218 8.61 -4.52 -25.98
N ASN A 219 8.61 -5.17 -24.82
CA ASN A 219 8.99 -6.58 -24.73
C ASN A 219 7.81 -7.49 -25.10
N MET A 220 6.66 -7.31 -24.45
CA MET A 220 5.47 -8.13 -24.70
C MET A 220 4.72 -7.74 -25.98
N GLY A 221 4.84 -6.48 -26.41
CA GLY A 221 4.33 -6.02 -27.70
C GLY A 221 2.86 -5.60 -27.71
N PHE A 222 2.30 -5.18 -26.58
CA PHE A 222 0.98 -4.52 -26.57
C PHE A 222 1.00 -3.23 -27.39
N SER A 223 -0.10 -2.94 -28.10
CA SER A 223 -0.18 -1.75 -28.97
C SER A 223 -0.33 -0.43 -28.21
N ALA A 224 -0.98 -0.48 -27.04
CA ALA A 224 -1.19 0.67 -26.16
C ALA A 224 -1.45 0.22 -24.73
N ILE A 225 -1.24 1.15 -23.79
CA ILE A 225 -1.46 0.94 -22.36
C ILE A 225 -2.17 2.12 -21.70
N ILE A 226 -2.99 1.82 -20.70
CA ILE A 226 -3.45 2.78 -19.68
C ILE A 226 -2.94 2.32 -18.33
N VAL A 227 -2.49 3.26 -17.52
CA VAL A 227 -2.09 3.02 -16.12
C VAL A 227 -3.07 3.74 -15.22
N HIS A 228 -3.66 3.03 -14.25
CA HIS A 228 -4.61 3.64 -13.33
C HIS A 228 -4.47 3.10 -11.90
N GLN A 229 -4.71 3.95 -10.91
CA GLN A 229 -4.62 3.61 -9.50
C GLN A 229 -5.73 2.65 -9.06
N GLU A 230 -5.35 1.65 -8.24
CA GLU A 230 -6.22 0.57 -7.75
C GLU A 230 -7.43 1.09 -6.96
N SER A 231 -7.29 2.17 -6.17
CA SER A 231 -8.43 2.74 -5.42
C SER A 231 -9.49 3.38 -6.31
N VAL A 232 -9.07 4.08 -7.37
CA VAL A 232 -10.01 4.66 -8.34
C VAL A 232 -10.68 3.57 -9.16
N CYS A 233 -9.94 2.53 -9.55
CA CYS A 233 -10.57 1.38 -10.16
C CYS A 233 -11.53 0.69 -9.19
N ALA A 234 -11.26 0.64 -7.88
CA ALA A 234 -12.20 0.10 -6.91
C ALA A 234 -13.52 0.89 -6.88
N THR A 235 -13.48 2.23 -6.95
CA THR A 235 -14.69 3.05 -7.00
C THR A 235 -15.49 2.86 -8.29
N PHE A 236 -14.81 2.73 -9.44
CA PHE A 236 -15.48 2.37 -10.70
C PHE A 236 -16.13 0.98 -10.64
N GLY A 237 -15.42 0.00 -10.06
CA GLY A 237 -15.93 -1.36 -9.93
C GLY A 237 -17.11 -1.50 -8.98
N SER A 238 -17.18 -0.66 -7.94
CA SER A 238 -18.32 -0.62 -7.01
C SER A 238 -19.48 0.26 -7.54
N GLY A 239 -19.19 1.20 -8.45
CA GLY A 239 -20.15 2.21 -8.91
C GLY A 239 -20.36 3.34 -7.92
N LEU A 240 -19.33 3.67 -7.12
CA LEU A 240 -19.35 4.81 -6.19
C LEU A 240 -18.56 5.96 -6.82
N SER A 241 -19.11 7.18 -6.84
CA SER A 241 -18.37 8.37 -7.31
C SER A 241 -17.41 8.90 -6.25
N SER A 242 -17.78 8.78 -4.97
CA SER A 242 -16.96 9.20 -3.84
C SER A 242 -16.96 8.15 -2.73
N ALA A 243 -15.77 7.79 -2.25
CA ALA A 243 -15.61 6.85 -1.14
C ALA A 243 -14.23 6.94 -0.49
N CYS A 244 -14.15 6.65 0.81
CA CYS A 244 -12.89 6.23 1.43
C CYS A 244 -12.65 4.76 1.09
N VAL A 245 -11.69 4.50 0.21
CA VAL A 245 -11.34 3.14 -0.23
C VAL A 245 -10.29 2.56 0.72
N VAL A 246 -10.56 1.34 1.17
CA VAL A 246 -9.70 0.56 2.07
C VAL A 246 -9.44 -0.80 1.42
N ASP A 247 -8.29 -0.97 0.76
CA ASP A 247 -7.88 -2.24 0.15
C ASP A 247 -7.03 -3.05 1.13
N VAL A 248 -7.61 -4.07 1.75
CA VAL A 248 -6.89 -4.99 2.63
C VAL A 248 -6.43 -6.19 1.81
N GLY A 249 -5.15 -6.23 1.44
CA GLY A 249 -4.53 -7.32 0.69
C GLY A 249 -3.95 -8.43 1.57
N ASP A 250 -3.17 -9.33 0.95
CA ASP A 250 -2.43 -10.36 1.70
C ASP A 250 -1.29 -9.73 2.53
N GLN A 251 -0.51 -8.80 1.96
CA GLN A 251 0.70 -8.28 2.62
C GLN A 251 0.69 -6.77 2.88
N LYS A 252 -0.25 -6.02 2.29
CA LYS A 252 -0.40 -4.58 2.44
C LYS A 252 -1.85 -4.20 2.68
N THR A 253 -2.07 -3.03 3.26
CA THR A 253 -3.38 -2.38 3.31
C THR A 253 -3.25 -0.96 2.77
N SER A 254 -3.95 -0.64 1.67
CA SER A 254 -3.98 0.72 1.09
C SER A 254 -5.22 1.46 1.59
N LEU A 255 -5.08 2.76 1.86
CA LEU A 255 -6.19 3.66 2.15
C LEU A 255 -6.08 4.91 1.29
N CYS A 256 -7.21 5.34 0.72
CA CYS A 256 -7.29 6.59 0.00
C CYS A 256 -8.74 7.09 -0.06
N CYS A 257 -8.94 8.40 0.07
CA CYS A 257 -10.19 9.05 -0.28
C CYS A 257 -10.22 9.36 -1.78
N VAL A 258 -11.26 8.87 -2.45
CA VAL A 258 -11.47 9.06 -3.89
C VAL A 258 -12.75 9.86 -4.10
N GLU A 259 -12.68 10.89 -4.94
CA GLU A 259 -13.82 11.72 -5.34
C GLU A 259 -13.75 11.96 -6.85
N ASP A 260 -14.82 11.64 -7.57
CA ASP A 260 -14.98 11.88 -9.01
C ASP A 260 -13.82 11.36 -9.86
N GLY A 261 -13.36 10.15 -9.56
CA GLY A 261 -12.25 9.49 -10.27
C GLY A 261 -10.85 9.97 -9.84
N VAL A 262 -10.75 10.83 -8.83
CA VAL A 262 -9.47 11.37 -8.35
C VAL A 262 -9.15 10.85 -6.95
N SER A 263 -7.98 10.21 -6.83
CA SER A 263 -7.39 9.79 -5.55
C SER A 263 -6.69 10.98 -4.88
N HIS A 264 -7.23 11.45 -3.75
CA HIS A 264 -6.70 12.60 -3.00
C HIS A 264 -5.33 12.29 -2.38
N ARG A 265 -4.26 12.91 -2.88
CA ARG A 265 -2.86 12.64 -2.47
C ARG A 265 -2.63 12.69 -0.96
N ASN A 266 -3.18 13.69 -0.29
CA ASN A 266 -3.00 13.88 1.16
C ASN A 266 -3.66 12.78 2.00
N SER A 267 -4.65 12.09 1.45
CA SER A 267 -5.37 11.01 2.13
C SER A 267 -4.70 9.63 1.98
N ARG A 268 -3.66 9.51 1.15
CA ARG A 268 -3.07 8.20 0.82
C ARG A 268 -2.24 7.66 1.98
N LEU A 269 -2.59 6.47 2.46
CA LEU A 269 -1.78 5.68 3.39
C LEU A 269 -1.56 4.27 2.84
N CYS A 270 -0.38 3.71 3.08
CA CYS A 270 -0.10 2.30 2.88
C CYS A 270 0.45 1.70 4.17
N LEU A 271 -0.24 0.72 4.72
CA LEU A 271 0.15 -0.03 5.91
C LEU A 271 0.82 -1.34 5.48
N ALA A 272 2.00 -1.60 6.02
CA ALA A 272 2.81 -2.76 5.64
C ALA A 272 2.37 -4.05 6.36
N TYR A 273 1.06 -4.30 6.47
CA TYR A 273 0.49 -5.54 6.98
C TYR A 273 -0.81 -5.90 6.27
N GLY A 274 -1.19 -7.18 6.29
CA GLY A 274 -2.43 -7.68 5.69
C GLY A 274 -2.82 -9.08 6.18
N GLY A 275 -3.54 -9.82 5.33
CA GLY A 275 -4.00 -11.19 5.60
C GLY A 275 -2.90 -12.21 5.97
N SER A 276 -1.67 -12.05 5.48
CA SER A 276 -0.52 -12.91 5.80
C SER A 276 -0.08 -12.73 7.25
N ASP A 277 -0.12 -11.48 7.75
CA ASP A 277 0.22 -11.20 9.14
C ASP A 277 -0.85 -11.72 10.10
N VAL A 278 -2.13 -11.65 9.70
CA VAL A 278 -3.23 -12.31 10.42
C VAL A 278 -3.06 -13.82 10.41
N THR A 279 -2.69 -14.43 9.27
CA THR A 279 -2.42 -15.87 9.15
C THR A 279 -1.32 -16.31 10.13
N ARG A 280 -0.21 -15.58 10.15
CA ARG A 280 0.91 -15.86 11.05
C ARG A 280 0.54 -15.66 12.52
N SER A 281 -0.21 -14.60 12.83
CA SER A 281 -0.72 -14.36 14.19
C SER A 281 -1.65 -15.49 14.64
N PHE A 282 -2.53 -15.95 13.75
CA PHE A 282 -3.43 -17.07 14.01
C PHE A 282 -2.65 -18.35 14.28
N PHE A 283 -1.63 -18.67 13.47
CA PHE A 283 -0.76 -19.82 13.72
C PHE A 283 -0.09 -19.76 15.10
N TRP A 284 0.46 -18.60 15.48
CA TRP A 284 1.04 -18.42 16.81
C TRP A 284 0.02 -18.65 17.95
N LEU A 285 -1.23 -18.21 17.78
CA LEU A 285 -2.32 -18.47 18.72
C LEU A 285 -2.72 -19.96 18.73
N LEU A 286 -2.81 -20.61 17.57
CA LEU A 286 -3.05 -22.05 17.45
C LEU A 286 -1.98 -22.86 18.21
N GLN A 287 -0.71 -22.50 18.08
CA GLN A 287 0.37 -23.16 18.82
C GLN A 287 0.18 -23.02 20.34
N ARG A 288 -0.27 -21.86 20.82
CA ARG A 288 -0.61 -21.65 22.23
C ARG A 288 -1.80 -22.51 22.66
N ALA A 289 -2.79 -22.71 21.81
CA ALA A 289 -3.92 -23.62 22.02
C ALA A 289 -3.57 -25.11 21.79
N GLY A 290 -2.29 -25.45 21.53
CA GLY A 290 -1.84 -26.82 21.37
C GLY A 290 -2.15 -27.44 20.00
N PHE A 291 -2.02 -26.65 18.91
CA PHE A 291 -2.28 -27.09 17.53
C PHE A 291 -1.81 -28.52 17.23
N PRO A 292 -2.69 -29.41 16.75
CA PRO A 292 -2.40 -30.84 16.69
C PRO A 292 -1.45 -31.24 15.55
N TYR A 293 -1.30 -30.41 14.51
CA TYR A 293 -0.30 -30.59 13.45
C TYR A 293 1.01 -29.90 13.85
N ARG A 294 1.95 -30.65 14.45
CA ARG A 294 3.10 -30.12 15.22
C ARG A 294 4.30 -29.77 14.35
N GLU A 295 4.39 -30.42 13.19
CA GLU A 295 5.46 -30.33 12.21
C GLU A 295 5.26 -29.17 11.21
N CYS A 296 4.15 -28.41 11.36
CA CYS A 296 3.82 -27.22 10.58
C CYS A 296 4.92 -26.16 10.66
N GLN A 297 5.40 -25.70 9.50
CA GLN A 297 6.47 -24.71 9.39
C GLN A 297 6.07 -23.52 8.51
N LEU A 298 6.38 -22.30 8.97
CA LEU A 298 6.13 -21.08 8.19
C LEU A 298 7.07 -20.91 6.97
N SER A 299 8.10 -21.76 6.85
CA SER A 299 8.98 -21.85 5.68
C SER A 299 8.43 -22.79 4.60
N SER A 300 7.45 -23.64 4.91
CA SER A 300 6.86 -24.58 3.96
C SER A 300 5.69 -23.93 3.21
N ARG A 301 5.75 -23.95 1.86
CA ARG A 301 4.69 -23.40 0.99
C ARG A 301 3.33 -24.04 1.24
N LEU A 302 3.29 -25.36 1.40
CA LEU A 302 2.05 -26.10 1.58
C LEU A 302 1.46 -25.86 2.97
N ASP A 303 2.31 -25.75 4.00
CA ASP A 303 1.86 -25.37 5.34
C ASP A 303 1.33 -23.93 5.35
N CYS A 304 1.97 -23.01 4.64
CA CYS A 304 1.46 -21.65 4.50
C CYS A 304 0.09 -21.62 3.81
N GLN A 305 -0.14 -22.43 2.76
CA GLN A 305 -1.46 -22.58 2.14
C GLN A 305 -2.49 -23.13 3.13
N LEU A 306 -2.14 -24.16 3.91
CA LEU A 306 -2.99 -24.69 4.97
C LEU A 306 -3.34 -23.60 5.99
N LEU A 307 -2.37 -22.85 6.49
CA LEU A 307 -2.61 -21.81 7.48
C LEU A 307 -3.50 -20.68 6.95
N GLN A 308 -3.35 -20.27 5.69
CA GLN A 308 -4.26 -19.32 5.07
C GLN A 308 -5.69 -19.86 5.03
N HIS A 309 -5.86 -21.12 4.63
CA HIS A 309 -7.15 -21.79 4.60
C HIS A 309 -7.78 -21.90 6.01
N LEU A 310 -7.00 -22.26 7.04
CA LEU A 310 -7.50 -22.30 8.43
C LEU A 310 -7.95 -20.92 8.90
N LYS A 311 -7.19 -19.86 8.60
CA LYS A 311 -7.59 -18.48 8.90
C LYS A 311 -8.90 -18.13 8.19
N GLU A 312 -9.03 -18.40 6.90
CA GLU A 312 -10.24 -18.10 6.13
C GLU A 312 -11.47 -18.89 6.58
N THR A 313 -11.26 -20.08 7.12
CA THR A 313 -12.35 -20.95 7.58
C THR A 313 -12.82 -20.62 8.99
N PHE A 314 -11.89 -20.34 9.91
CA PHE A 314 -12.21 -20.25 11.34
C PHE A 314 -12.27 -18.83 11.89
N CYS A 315 -11.52 -17.88 11.32
CA CYS A 315 -11.45 -16.54 11.90
C CYS A 315 -12.72 -15.71 11.62
N HIS A 316 -13.12 -14.90 12.59
CA HIS A 316 -14.28 -14.00 12.50
C HIS A 316 -14.05 -12.70 13.26
N LEU A 317 -14.89 -11.71 13.01
CA LEU A 317 -14.99 -10.44 13.77
C LEU A 317 -16.34 -10.29 14.48
N ASP A 318 -17.03 -11.40 14.70
CA ASP A 318 -18.28 -11.49 15.46
C ASP A 318 -18.03 -11.66 16.97
N GLN A 319 -18.69 -10.84 17.79
CA GLN A 319 -18.60 -10.91 19.26
C GLN A 319 -19.46 -12.01 19.88
N ASP A 320 -20.54 -12.42 19.20
CA ASP A 320 -21.51 -13.36 19.75
C ASP A 320 -21.04 -14.81 19.59
N ILE A 321 -20.14 -15.08 18.63
CA ILE A 321 -19.47 -16.37 18.49
C ILE A 321 -18.42 -16.53 19.60
N SER A 322 -18.81 -17.14 20.72
CA SER A 322 -18.00 -17.31 21.92
C SER A 322 -17.88 -18.75 22.40
N GLY A 323 -17.05 -18.97 23.42
CA GLY A 323 -16.80 -20.29 24.00
C GLY A 323 -15.78 -21.13 23.23
N LEU A 324 -15.48 -22.31 23.79
CA LEU A 324 -14.69 -23.33 23.11
C LEU A 324 -15.58 -24.10 22.15
N GLN A 325 -15.14 -24.25 20.91
CA GLN A 325 -15.85 -24.95 19.85
C GLN A 325 -14.94 -26.01 19.24
N ASP A 326 -15.52 -27.17 18.94
CA ASP A 326 -14.84 -28.25 18.22
C ASP A 326 -14.93 -27.99 16.71
N HIS A 327 -13.79 -28.11 16.05
CA HIS A 327 -13.61 -27.93 14.61
C HIS A 327 -12.81 -29.09 14.05
N GLU A 328 -12.85 -29.25 12.73
CA GLU A 328 -12.00 -30.19 12.02
C GLU A 328 -11.31 -29.54 10.83
N PHE A 329 -10.12 -30.02 10.50
CA PHE A 329 -9.42 -29.64 9.28
C PHE A 329 -8.69 -30.82 8.67
N ARG A 330 -8.42 -30.72 7.36
CA ARG A 330 -7.78 -31.78 6.59
C ARG A 330 -6.42 -31.34 6.08
N THR A 331 -5.46 -32.25 6.08
CA THR A 331 -4.20 -32.05 5.35
C THR A 331 -4.14 -33.00 4.15
N ARG A 332 -3.74 -32.45 3.00
CA ARG A 332 -3.61 -33.18 1.74
C ARG A 332 -2.31 -32.75 1.08
N PHE A 333 -1.19 -33.29 1.55
CA PHE A 333 0.12 -33.00 1.01
C PHE A 333 0.56 -34.06 0.00
N PRO A 334 1.36 -33.71 -1.02
CA PRO A 334 1.92 -34.67 -1.95
C PRO A 334 2.66 -35.79 -1.22
N GLU A 335 2.52 -37.02 -1.72
CA GLU A 335 3.21 -38.21 -1.19
C GLU A 335 2.91 -38.49 0.31
N ALA A 336 1.84 -37.91 0.84
CA ALA A 336 1.35 -38.12 2.21
C ALA A 336 -0.09 -38.66 2.20
N PRO A 337 -0.52 -39.33 3.29
CA PRO A 337 -1.93 -39.69 3.47
C PRO A 337 -2.82 -38.45 3.60
N ALA A 338 -4.10 -38.59 3.26
CA ALA A 338 -5.08 -37.57 3.63
C ALA A 338 -5.41 -37.71 5.11
N LEU A 339 -5.12 -36.70 5.92
CA LEU A 339 -5.35 -36.72 7.35
C LEU A 339 -6.49 -35.79 7.74
N LEU A 340 -7.29 -36.20 8.72
CA LEU A 340 -8.31 -35.40 9.39
C LEU A 340 -7.88 -35.13 10.83
N TYR A 341 -7.83 -33.87 11.22
CA TYR A 341 -7.53 -33.44 12.57
C TYR A 341 -8.78 -32.83 13.21
N GLN A 342 -9.06 -33.22 14.44
CA GLN A 342 -9.99 -32.50 15.31
C GLN A 342 -9.22 -31.42 16.09
N VAL A 343 -9.82 -30.26 16.29
CA VAL A 343 -9.20 -29.15 17.02
C VAL A 343 -10.25 -28.32 17.73
N ARG A 344 -10.02 -28.05 19.02
CA ARG A 344 -10.84 -27.17 19.83
C ARG A 344 -10.26 -25.76 19.82
N LEU A 345 -11.05 -24.78 19.42
CA LEU A 345 -10.66 -23.37 19.30
C LEU A 345 -11.61 -22.47 20.07
N GLY A 346 -11.05 -21.39 20.63
CA GLY A 346 -11.77 -20.39 21.40
C GLY A 346 -11.61 -19.00 20.79
N ASP A 347 -11.12 -18.07 21.62
CA ASP A 347 -10.96 -16.66 21.27
C ASP A 347 -9.87 -16.41 20.22
N GLU A 348 -9.01 -17.39 19.92
CA GLU A 348 -7.95 -17.26 18.91
C GLU A 348 -8.51 -16.85 17.54
N LYS A 349 -9.72 -17.34 17.22
CA LYS A 349 -10.47 -17.05 15.98
C LYS A 349 -10.88 -15.58 15.84
N LEU A 350 -11.07 -14.88 16.96
CA LEU A 350 -11.41 -13.46 17.02
C LEU A 350 -10.16 -12.59 17.25
N GLN A 351 -9.24 -13.05 18.09
CA GLN A 351 -8.00 -12.35 18.43
C GLN A 351 -7.09 -12.13 17.21
N ALA A 352 -6.97 -13.12 16.32
CA ALA A 352 -6.10 -13.02 15.16
C ALA A 352 -6.52 -11.89 14.19
N PRO A 353 -7.78 -11.83 13.69
CA PRO A 353 -8.26 -10.71 12.86
C PRO A 353 -8.17 -9.36 13.56
N MET A 354 -8.34 -9.31 14.88
CA MET A 354 -8.20 -8.07 15.64
C MET A 354 -6.79 -7.48 15.60
N GLY A 355 -5.78 -8.26 15.21
CA GLY A 355 -4.44 -7.76 14.88
C GLY A 355 -4.45 -6.64 13.84
N LEU A 356 -5.42 -6.59 12.91
CA LEU A 356 -5.54 -5.48 11.94
C LEU A 356 -5.85 -4.12 12.60
N PHE A 357 -6.44 -4.14 13.80
CA PHE A 357 -6.78 -2.95 14.59
C PHE A 357 -5.76 -2.67 15.71
N TYR A 358 -4.97 -3.69 16.06
CA TYR A 358 -3.90 -3.64 17.05
C TYR A 358 -2.63 -4.29 16.47
N PRO A 359 -1.99 -3.66 15.47
CA PRO A 359 -0.93 -4.31 14.68
C PRO A 359 0.37 -4.55 15.47
N THR A 360 0.49 -4.02 16.69
CA THR A 360 1.55 -4.41 17.64
C THR A 360 1.51 -5.91 17.96
N THR A 361 0.34 -6.55 17.87
CA THR A 361 0.17 -8.01 17.99
C THR A 361 0.95 -8.77 16.93
N PHE A 362 1.31 -8.16 15.81
CA PHE A 362 2.15 -8.82 14.81
C PHE A 362 3.61 -8.97 15.24
N GLY A 363 4.08 -8.22 16.26
CA GLY A 363 5.44 -8.30 16.80
C GLY A 363 6.52 -7.94 15.78
N ILE A 364 6.25 -6.95 14.92
CA ILE A 364 7.18 -6.49 13.87
C ILE A 364 7.92 -5.26 14.39
N VAL A 365 9.24 -5.37 14.50
CA VAL A 365 10.12 -4.33 15.08
C VAL A 365 11.20 -3.92 14.08
N GLY A 366 11.50 -2.63 14.03
CA GLY A 366 12.58 -2.08 13.21
C GLY A 366 12.30 -2.07 11.71
N GLN A 367 11.02 -1.90 11.34
CA GLN A 367 10.56 -1.87 9.96
C GLN A 367 9.67 -0.65 9.73
N LYS A 368 9.63 -0.14 8.49
CA LYS A 368 8.67 0.89 8.09
C LYS A 368 7.29 0.24 7.98
N MET A 369 6.39 0.61 8.90
CA MET A 369 5.06 0.01 9.01
C MET A 369 3.97 0.85 8.36
N THR A 370 4.18 2.15 8.24
CA THR A 370 3.24 3.10 7.64
C THR A 370 3.99 3.94 6.60
N SER A 371 3.41 4.06 5.41
CA SER A 371 3.91 4.93 4.34
C SER A 371 2.84 5.95 3.98
N LEU A 372 3.26 7.21 3.91
CA LEU A 372 2.46 8.30 3.37
C LEU A 372 3.00 8.67 1.97
N GLN A 373 2.16 9.24 1.12
CA GLN A 373 2.63 9.82 -0.12
C GLN A 373 3.46 11.08 0.20
N TYR A 374 4.78 11.01 0.03
CA TYR A 374 5.64 12.20 0.16
C TYR A 374 5.65 13.02 -1.15
N ARG A 375 6.09 14.28 -1.07
CA ARG A 375 6.47 15.06 -2.27
C ARG A 375 7.56 14.27 -3.03
N SER A 376 7.45 14.26 -4.36
CA SER A 376 8.24 13.43 -5.28
C SER A 376 9.72 13.39 -4.90
N GLN A 377 10.32 12.19 -4.85
CA GLN A 377 11.77 12.09 -5.03
C GLN A 377 11.97 12.20 -6.54
N GLY A 378 12.31 13.38 -7.03
CA GLY A 378 12.29 13.64 -8.46
C GLY A 378 13.08 12.64 -9.31
N ASP A 379 12.66 12.47 -10.55
CA ASP A 379 13.26 11.54 -11.50
C ASP A 379 14.47 12.18 -12.19
N SER A 380 15.67 11.69 -11.89
CA SER A 380 16.91 12.21 -12.47
C SER A 380 17.04 11.95 -13.97
N GLU A 381 16.26 11.01 -14.52
CA GLU A 381 16.22 10.71 -15.95
C GLU A 381 15.12 11.45 -16.69
N ASP A 382 14.33 12.28 -15.98
CA ASP A 382 13.30 13.11 -16.56
C ASP A 382 13.73 14.58 -16.59
N PRO A 383 14.10 15.13 -17.76
CA PRO A 383 14.54 16.53 -17.88
C PRO A 383 13.50 17.58 -17.46
N HIS A 384 12.24 17.16 -17.31
CA HIS A 384 11.12 18.02 -16.95
C HIS A 384 10.58 17.73 -15.55
N ASP A 385 11.22 16.85 -14.77
CA ASP A 385 10.87 16.67 -13.37
C ASP A 385 11.27 17.92 -12.56
N GLU A 386 10.41 18.33 -11.63
CA GLU A 386 10.60 19.53 -10.81
C GLU A 386 11.97 19.55 -10.09
N HIS A 387 12.43 18.41 -9.55
CA HIS A 387 13.73 18.35 -8.88
C HIS A 387 14.89 18.33 -9.87
N TYR A 388 14.71 17.72 -11.05
CA TYR A 388 15.72 17.79 -12.11
C TYR A 388 15.91 19.24 -12.58
N LEU A 389 14.81 19.97 -12.79
CA LEU A 389 14.82 21.39 -13.17
C LEU A 389 15.45 22.25 -12.07
N LEU A 390 15.07 22.07 -10.80
CA LEU A 390 15.69 22.80 -9.68
C LEU A 390 17.18 22.48 -9.53
N GLY A 391 17.58 21.21 -9.68
CA GLY A 391 18.97 20.78 -9.56
C GLY A 391 19.86 21.20 -10.74
N THR A 392 19.29 21.32 -11.95
CA THR A 392 20.00 21.84 -13.13
C THR A 392 20.09 23.36 -13.10
N GLN A 393 19.04 24.08 -12.70
CA GLN A 393 19.08 25.53 -12.48
C GLN A 393 20.12 25.90 -11.41
N SER A 394 20.15 25.18 -10.28
CA SER A 394 21.14 25.46 -9.22
C SER A 394 22.59 25.21 -9.68
N LYS A 395 22.82 24.20 -10.55
CA LYS A 395 24.13 23.94 -11.16
C LYS A 395 24.50 24.98 -12.20
N GLN A 396 23.52 25.44 -12.97
CA GLN A 396 23.71 26.50 -13.97
C GLN A 396 24.07 27.83 -13.28
N ASP A 397 23.43 28.14 -12.14
CA ASP A 397 23.74 29.30 -11.29
C ASP A 397 25.13 29.22 -10.62
N GLN A 398 25.58 28.02 -10.25
CA GLN A 398 26.95 27.82 -9.75
C GLN A 398 27.99 27.89 -10.88
N SER A 399 27.65 27.43 -12.07
CA SER A 399 28.51 27.53 -13.26
C SER A 399 28.62 28.96 -13.79
N SER A 400 27.55 29.75 -13.70
CA SER A 400 27.53 31.16 -14.09
C SER A 400 28.26 32.04 -13.07
N LYS A 401 28.15 31.74 -11.76
CA LYS A 401 28.98 32.37 -10.72
C LYS A 401 30.46 32.07 -10.87
N SER A 402 30.84 30.81 -11.11
CA SER A 402 32.25 30.44 -11.33
C SER A 402 32.82 30.95 -12.67
N ALA A 403 31.99 31.17 -13.70
CA ALA A 403 32.38 31.85 -14.93
C ALA A 403 32.53 33.38 -14.75
N ALA A 404 31.70 34.01 -13.90
CA ALA A 404 31.81 35.41 -13.53
C ALA A 404 33.09 35.68 -12.70
N ASP A 405 33.42 34.79 -11.76
CA ASP A 405 34.65 34.88 -10.97
C ASP A 405 35.91 34.71 -11.84
N ARG A 406 35.88 33.82 -12.85
CA ARG A 406 37.00 33.70 -13.81
C ARG A 406 37.17 34.92 -14.72
N LYS A 407 36.11 35.68 -15.01
CA LYS A 407 36.18 36.95 -15.76
C LYS A 407 36.66 38.12 -14.90
N ALA A 408 36.49 38.06 -13.58
CA ALA A 408 37.01 39.06 -12.65
C ALA A 408 38.53 38.95 -12.41
N LEU A 409 39.10 37.76 -12.64
CA LEU A 409 40.53 37.47 -12.44
C LEU A 409 41.42 37.72 -13.68
N SER A 410 40.89 38.25 -14.80
CA SER A 410 41.65 38.50 -16.03
C SER A 410 41.73 39.99 -16.43
N ARG A 411 42.03 40.88 -15.47
CA ARG A 411 42.56 42.22 -15.77
C ARG A 411 43.88 42.42 -15.02
N PRO A 412 45.04 42.50 -15.71
CA PRO A 412 46.29 42.83 -15.05
C PRO A 412 46.36 44.33 -14.78
N GLY A 413 46.68 44.68 -13.54
CA GLY A 413 46.92 46.05 -13.10
C GLY A 413 48.36 46.53 -13.38
N GLY A 414 48.49 47.84 -13.48
CA GLY A 414 49.72 48.62 -13.54
C GLY A 414 49.38 49.95 -14.22
N GLY A 415 49.71 51.13 -13.74
CA GLY A 415 50.50 51.62 -12.63
C GLY A 415 50.39 53.16 -12.70
N LEU A 416 50.74 53.83 -11.61
CA LEU A 416 50.59 55.26 -11.34
C LEU A 416 51.48 56.20 -12.19
N GLU A 417 50.98 57.41 -12.48
CA GLU A 417 51.62 58.75 -12.62
C GLU A 417 50.54 59.67 -13.26
N GLY A 418 50.30 60.95 -12.97
CA GLY A 418 50.89 62.01 -12.17
C GLY A 418 50.35 63.35 -12.71
N GLU A 419 49.73 64.17 -11.85
CA GLU A 419 49.56 65.64 -11.85
C GLU A 419 48.70 66.46 -12.87
N MET A 420 47.81 67.26 -12.24
CA MET A 420 47.48 68.70 -12.40
C MET A 420 46.91 69.30 -13.71
N SER A 421 45.66 69.81 -13.63
CA SER A 421 45.31 71.24 -13.39
C SER A 421 43.99 71.69 -14.05
N GLY A 422 43.20 72.54 -13.34
CA GLY A 422 42.48 73.67 -13.96
C GLY A 422 40.94 73.68 -14.07
N GLN A 423 40.28 74.27 -13.05
CA GLN A 423 39.12 75.22 -13.08
C GLN A 423 37.73 74.89 -13.68
N GLY A 424 36.69 75.13 -12.84
CA GLY A 424 35.61 76.10 -13.12
C GLY A 424 34.14 75.60 -13.16
N GLY A 425 33.25 76.22 -12.36
CA GLY A 425 31.83 76.45 -12.76
C GLY A 425 30.70 76.11 -11.75
N MET A 426 29.90 77.12 -11.40
CA MET A 426 28.79 77.21 -10.41
C MET A 426 27.39 76.67 -10.80
N GLY A 427 26.54 76.48 -9.77
CA GLY A 427 25.11 76.91 -9.67
C GLY A 427 24.02 75.84 -9.78
N ASP A 428 22.80 75.91 -9.21
CA ASP A 428 22.14 76.62 -8.08
C ASP A 428 20.67 76.05 -7.95
N SER A 429 19.96 76.36 -6.85
CA SER A 429 18.48 76.47 -6.63
C SER A 429 17.66 75.15 -6.46
N SER A 430 17.02 74.82 -5.31
CA SER A 430 15.95 75.43 -4.45
C SER A 430 14.49 75.18 -4.93
N ASP A 431 13.66 74.55 -4.10
CA ASP A 431 12.39 75.12 -3.57
C ASP A 431 11.46 74.11 -2.83
N LEU A 432 10.84 74.62 -1.76
CA LEU A 432 9.72 74.12 -0.92
C LEU A 432 8.51 75.07 -1.19
N PRO A 433 7.21 74.77 -0.90
CA PRO A 433 6.69 74.86 0.49
C PRO A 433 5.34 74.16 0.89
N ARG A 434 5.22 73.96 2.23
CA ARG A 434 4.12 74.17 3.22
C ARG A 434 2.64 73.74 3.04
N GLY A 435 2.10 73.25 4.18
CA GLY A 435 0.78 73.56 4.80
C GLY A 435 0.07 72.30 5.35
N GLY A 436 -0.55 72.19 6.55
CA GLY A 436 -0.79 73.03 7.74
C GLY A 436 -2.01 72.49 8.55
N GLY A 437 -1.88 72.32 9.88
CA GLY A 437 -2.94 72.26 10.94
C GLY A 437 -3.83 71.00 11.08
N SER A 438 -4.49 70.63 12.19
CA SER A 438 -4.52 71.00 13.63
C SER A 438 -5.53 70.05 14.36
N GLY A 439 -5.27 69.64 15.62
CA GLY A 439 -6.27 69.65 16.71
C GLY A 439 -7.04 68.38 17.16
N GLY A 440 -7.00 68.10 18.48
CA GLY A 440 -8.17 67.71 19.31
C GLY A 440 -8.18 66.34 20.03
N GLY A 441 -8.05 66.32 21.38
CA GLY A 441 -8.48 65.20 22.28
C GLY A 441 -9.95 65.38 22.74
N PRO A 442 -10.42 64.92 23.93
CA PRO A 442 -9.93 63.92 24.91
C PRO A 442 -11.04 63.00 25.54
N GLY A 443 -10.69 62.12 26.50
CA GLY A 443 -11.47 61.87 27.73
C GLY A 443 -12.34 60.60 27.89
N SER A 444 -12.05 59.75 28.89
CA SER A 444 -12.90 59.53 30.10
C SER A 444 -12.36 58.39 30.99
N GLN A 445 -12.38 58.66 32.30
CA GLN A 445 -12.03 57.83 33.46
C GLN A 445 -13.17 56.86 33.83
N LEU A 446 -12.84 55.77 34.56
CA LEU A 446 -13.25 55.55 35.96
C LEU A 446 -12.77 54.19 36.51
N ASP A 447 -12.23 54.26 37.74
CA ASP A 447 -11.73 53.23 38.67
C ASP A 447 -12.87 52.30 39.20
N MET A 448 -12.74 51.23 40.00
CA MET A 448 -11.74 50.78 40.99
C MET A 448 -12.10 49.34 41.50
N GLU A 449 -11.07 48.54 41.87
CA GLU A 449 -10.99 47.59 43.04
C GLU A 449 -11.90 46.32 43.13
N LEU A 450 -11.51 45.10 43.57
CA LEU A 450 -10.48 44.55 44.49
C LEU A 450 -10.28 43.01 44.26
N GLY A 451 -9.05 42.51 44.47
CA GLY A 451 -8.78 41.27 45.24
C GLY A 451 -8.42 39.95 44.49
N PRO A 452 -7.57 39.06 45.07
CA PRO A 452 -6.44 38.50 44.34
C PRO A 452 -6.34 36.96 44.30
N SER A 453 -5.63 36.39 43.31
CA SER A 453 -4.68 35.28 43.53
C SER A 453 -3.87 34.93 42.26
N GLN A 454 -2.64 35.46 42.24
CA GLN A 454 -1.39 34.81 41.81
C GLN A 454 -1.40 34.01 40.49
N GLY A 455 -1.24 34.74 39.40
CA GLY A 455 -0.47 34.28 38.24
C GLY A 455 0.90 34.94 38.28
N GLU A 456 1.98 34.15 38.35
CA GLU A 456 3.32 34.67 38.07
C GLU A 456 3.60 34.57 36.58
N CYS A 457 3.92 35.75 36.05
CA CYS A 457 4.24 36.09 34.69
C CYS A 457 5.72 35.80 34.42
N LEU A 458 6.06 35.28 33.25
CA LEU A 458 7.40 35.44 32.67
C LEU A 458 7.25 36.22 31.37
N MET A 459 7.74 37.45 31.44
CA MET A 459 7.94 38.41 30.35
C MET A 459 8.80 37.82 29.23
N GLY A 460 8.55 38.33 28.02
CA GLY A 460 9.14 37.87 26.79
C GLY A 460 10.66 38.03 26.69
N ALA A 461 11.22 37.17 25.84
CA ALA A 461 12.51 37.33 25.19
C ALA A 461 12.35 36.89 23.73
N GLY A 462 13.06 37.58 22.85
CA GLY A 462 12.80 37.70 21.40
C GLY A 462 12.60 36.39 20.63
N GLU A 463 11.81 36.53 19.56
CA GLU A 463 11.79 35.58 18.44
C GLU A 463 13.22 35.42 17.91
N VAL A 464 13.81 34.27 18.19
CA VAL A 464 14.99 33.79 17.49
C VAL A 464 14.48 32.97 16.32
N ASP A 465 14.60 33.52 15.11
CA ASP A 465 14.35 32.79 13.87
C ASP A 465 15.28 31.56 13.81
N ASP A 466 14.71 30.38 14.10
CA ASP A 466 15.39 29.11 13.90
C ASP A 466 15.58 28.88 12.38
N PRO A 467 16.77 28.48 11.90
CA PRO A 467 17.00 28.28 10.47
C PRO A 467 16.06 27.20 9.90
N PRO A 468 15.59 27.34 8.65
CA PRO A 468 14.59 26.44 8.05
C PRO A 468 15.03 24.96 7.98
N SER A 469 16.32 24.66 8.15
CA SER A 469 16.87 23.30 8.25
C SER A 469 16.53 22.61 9.59
N ALA A 470 16.38 23.34 10.69
CA ALA A 470 16.07 22.80 12.01
C ALA A 470 14.57 22.44 12.15
N LEU A 471 13.68 23.26 11.57
CA LEU A 471 12.24 22.99 11.45
C LEU A 471 11.96 21.80 10.52
N LEU A 472 12.69 21.69 9.40
CA LEU A 472 12.65 20.49 8.55
C LEU A 472 13.10 19.25 9.32
N SER A 473 14.22 19.31 10.05
CA SER A 473 14.77 18.17 10.80
C SER A 473 13.83 17.69 11.92
N ARG A 474 13.15 18.62 12.62
CA ARG A 474 12.18 18.29 13.67
C ARG A 474 10.89 17.68 13.08
N LYS A 475 10.42 18.18 11.93
CA LYS A 475 9.28 17.63 11.18
C LYS A 475 9.60 16.24 10.61
N THR A 476 10.81 16.04 10.08
CA THR A 476 11.31 14.73 9.60
C THR A 476 11.46 13.71 10.73
N ALA A 477 11.90 14.11 11.92
CA ALA A 477 12.01 13.22 13.08
C ALA A 477 10.64 12.75 13.61
N ILE A 478 9.66 13.67 13.74
CA ILE A 478 8.28 13.34 14.15
C ILE A 478 7.59 12.45 13.11
N MET A 479 7.80 12.74 11.82
CA MET A 479 7.27 11.92 10.72
C MET A 479 7.92 10.53 10.67
N SER A 480 9.23 10.42 10.92
CA SER A 480 9.94 9.13 11.01
C SER A 480 9.41 8.25 12.15
N GLN A 481 9.06 8.84 13.30
CA GLN A 481 8.39 8.12 14.39
C GLN A 481 7.01 7.59 13.97
N PHE A 482 6.24 8.36 13.20
CA PHE A 482 4.94 7.94 12.66
C PHE A 482 5.07 6.77 11.66
N GLU A 483 6.10 6.77 10.82
CA GLU A 483 6.34 5.71 9.83
C GLU A 483 6.77 4.36 10.45
N SER A 484 7.49 4.41 11.57
CA SER A 484 7.96 3.21 12.29
C SER A 484 6.86 2.51 13.10
N LYS A 485 5.81 3.25 13.50
CA LYS A 485 4.71 2.71 14.31
C LYS A 485 3.61 2.17 13.40
N ALA A 486 3.24 0.91 13.61
CA ALA A 486 2.10 0.33 12.91
C ALA A 486 0.79 0.97 13.40
N LEU A 487 0.08 1.63 12.49
CA LEU A 487 -1.21 2.25 12.75
C LEU A 487 -2.33 1.22 12.56
N GLY A 488 -3.27 1.11 13.49
CA GLY A 488 -4.43 0.20 13.35
C GLY A 488 -5.40 0.67 12.26
N LEU A 489 -6.10 -0.27 11.64
CA LEU A 489 -6.93 -0.02 10.45
C LEU A 489 -7.99 1.08 10.66
N ASP A 490 -8.71 1.04 11.77
CA ASP A 490 -9.72 2.04 12.11
C ASP A 490 -9.10 3.44 12.28
N LYS A 491 -7.95 3.54 12.94
CA LYS A 491 -7.21 4.80 13.09
C LYS A 491 -6.70 5.32 11.75
N ALA A 492 -6.25 4.43 10.87
CA ALA A 492 -5.79 4.79 9.54
C ALA A 492 -6.93 5.35 8.68
N ILE A 493 -8.12 4.76 8.75
CA ILE A 493 -9.32 5.27 8.05
C ILE A 493 -9.65 6.68 8.52
N LEU A 494 -9.73 6.90 9.84
CA LEU A 494 -10.01 8.23 10.39
C LEU A 494 -8.96 9.26 9.98
N HIS A 495 -7.68 8.88 10.00
CA HIS A 495 -6.59 9.75 9.56
C HIS A 495 -6.68 10.07 8.06
N SER A 496 -6.94 9.08 7.21
CA SER A 496 -7.14 9.27 5.76
C SER A 496 -8.22 10.30 5.47
N ILE A 497 -9.37 10.16 6.14
CA ILE A 497 -10.51 11.06 5.97
C ILE A 497 -10.16 12.45 6.50
N ASP A 498 -9.49 12.56 7.64
CA ASP A 498 -9.13 13.86 8.23
C ASP A 498 -8.15 14.67 7.38
N CYS A 499 -7.32 14.00 6.56
CA CYS A 499 -6.43 14.65 5.60
C CYS A 499 -7.14 15.21 4.34
N CYS A 500 -8.46 15.02 4.19
CA CYS A 500 -9.23 15.67 3.13
C CYS A 500 -9.32 17.18 3.37
N ALA A 501 -9.26 17.97 2.29
CA ALA A 501 -9.16 19.43 2.39
C ALA A 501 -10.45 20.12 2.86
N SER A 502 -11.62 19.60 2.47
CA SER A 502 -12.91 20.22 2.78
C SER A 502 -13.73 19.36 3.74
N ASP A 503 -14.49 20.01 4.62
CA ASP A 503 -15.42 19.32 5.53
C ASP A 503 -16.55 18.62 4.76
N GLU A 504 -16.90 19.11 3.57
CA GLU A 504 -17.86 18.44 2.69
C GLU A 504 -17.33 17.10 2.19
N THR A 505 -16.09 17.08 1.67
CA THR A 505 -15.40 15.85 1.28
C THR A 505 -15.32 14.91 2.48
N LYS A 506 -14.93 15.40 3.67
CA LYS A 506 -14.91 14.57 4.90
C LYS A 506 -16.26 13.92 5.18
N ARG A 507 -17.37 14.65 5.07
CA ARG A 507 -18.73 14.09 5.22
C ARG A 507 -19.01 12.98 4.21
N LYS A 508 -18.71 13.20 2.92
CA LYS A 508 -18.88 12.18 1.87
C LYS A 508 -18.05 10.91 2.16
N MET A 509 -16.82 11.07 2.64
CA MET A 509 -15.94 9.94 2.97
C MET A 509 -16.42 9.17 4.20
N TYR A 510 -16.95 9.84 5.22
CA TYR A 510 -17.57 9.17 6.37
C TYR A 510 -18.86 8.45 6.00
N SER A 511 -19.66 9.00 5.07
CA SER A 511 -20.89 8.34 4.62
C SER A 511 -20.63 7.10 3.77
N SER A 512 -19.45 6.97 3.16
CA SER A 512 -19.14 5.89 2.22
C SER A 512 -17.71 5.39 2.40
N ILE A 513 -17.54 4.32 3.18
CA ILE A 513 -16.27 3.62 3.38
C ILE A 513 -16.32 2.30 2.63
N LEU A 514 -15.63 2.21 1.50
CA LEU A 514 -15.56 1.02 0.67
C LEU A 514 -14.37 0.15 1.10
N VAL A 515 -14.63 -1.06 1.57
CA VAL A 515 -13.59 -2.04 1.88
C VAL A 515 -13.50 -3.06 0.75
N VAL A 516 -12.32 -3.15 0.14
CA VAL A 516 -11.99 -4.12 -0.92
C VAL A 516 -10.80 -5.00 -0.52
N GLY A 517 -10.46 -5.96 -1.39
CA GLY A 517 -9.36 -6.89 -1.14
C GLY A 517 -9.77 -8.11 -0.32
N GLY A 518 -8.87 -9.09 -0.24
CA GLY A 518 -9.16 -10.40 0.37
C GLY A 518 -8.87 -10.49 1.88
N GLY A 519 -8.18 -9.50 2.45
CA GLY A 519 -7.58 -9.59 3.78
C GLY A 519 -8.53 -9.28 4.94
N LEU A 520 -9.71 -8.71 4.68
CA LEU A 520 -10.76 -8.43 5.69
C LEU A 520 -12.07 -9.20 5.43
N MET A 521 -12.03 -10.29 4.67
CA MET A 521 -13.21 -11.11 4.35
C MET A 521 -13.67 -12.02 5.52
N PHE A 522 -13.64 -11.51 6.75
CA PHE A 522 -14.06 -12.24 7.94
C PHE A 522 -15.57 -12.10 8.17
N HIS A 523 -16.20 -13.13 8.73
CA HIS A 523 -17.59 -13.04 9.19
C HIS A 523 -17.75 -11.91 10.23
N GLY A 524 -18.75 -11.05 10.08
CA GLY A 524 -19.01 -9.90 10.95
C GLY A 524 -18.06 -8.70 10.78
N ALA A 525 -17.20 -8.70 9.75
CA ALA A 525 -16.22 -7.63 9.55
C ALA A 525 -16.84 -6.25 9.29
N GLN A 526 -17.94 -6.20 8.52
CA GLN A 526 -18.63 -4.97 8.15
C GLN A 526 -19.19 -4.26 9.39
N GLU A 527 -19.99 -4.97 10.18
CA GLU A 527 -20.62 -4.48 11.40
C GLU A 527 -19.57 -4.13 12.45
N PHE A 528 -18.51 -4.94 12.56
CA PHE A 528 -17.41 -4.70 13.47
C PHE A 528 -16.67 -3.40 13.14
N LEU A 529 -16.31 -3.19 11.88
CA LEU A 529 -15.61 -1.98 11.45
C LEU A 529 -16.51 -0.75 11.61
N LEU A 530 -17.76 -0.83 11.16
CA LEU A 530 -18.74 0.24 11.30
C LEU A 530 -18.87 0.71 12.76
N HIS A 531 -19.06 -0.23 13.68
CA HIS A 531 -19.14 0.07 15.11
C HIS A 531 -17.87 0.77 15.63
N ARG A 532 -16.68 0.41 15.14
CA ARG A 532 -15.43 1.06 15.56
C ARG A 532 -15.29 2.47 14.98
N ILE A 533 -15.68 2.68 13.73
CA ILE A 533 -15.67 4.00 13.10
C ILE A 533 -16.62 4.94 13.83
N ILE A 534 -17.88 4.55 14.05
CA ILE A 534 -18.89 5.39 14.75
C ILE A 534 -18.42 5.80 16.16
N ASN A 535 -17.74 4.91 16.88
CA ASN A 535 -17.31 5.20 18.25
C ASN A 535 -16.01 6.01 18.33
N LYS A 536 -15.21 6.05 17.26
CA LYS A 536 -13.92 6.77 17.23
C LYS A 536 -13.94 8.02 16.35
N MET A 537 -14.98 8.20 15.53
CA MET A 537 -15.14 9.40 14.71
C MET A 537 -15.24 10.65 15.60
N PRO A 538 -14.74 11.81 15.14
CA PRO A 538 -14.88 13.07 15.86
C PRO A 538 -16.36 13.41 16.16
N PRO A 539 -16.72 13.83 17.39
CA PRO A 539 -18.10 14.16 17.75
C PRO A 539 -18.73 15.29 16.94
N SER A 540 -17.92 16.16 16.33
CA SER A 540 -18.37 17.17 15.37
C SER A 540 -18.99 16.51 14.14
N PHE A 541 -18.26 15.62 13.47
CA PHE A 541 -18.75 14.90 12.29
C PHE A 541 -19.84 13.89 12.60
N ARG A 542 -19.85 13.27 13.78
CA ARG A 542 -20.90 12.32 14.18
C ARG A 542 -22.31 12.91 14.18
N ARG A 543 -22.43 14.23 14.39
CA ARG A 543 -23.71 14.95 14.36
C ARG A 543 -24.07 15.46 12.98
N LEU A 544 -23.10 15.58 12.08
CA LEU A 544 -23.28 16.14 10.73
C LEU A 544 -23.45 15.07 9.65
N VAL A 545 -23.05 13.83 9.92
CA VAL A 545 -23.17 12.71 8.99
C VAL A 545 -24.39 11.88 9.38
N ASP A 546 -25.43 11.94 8.55
CA ASP A 546 -26.71 11.28 8.83
C ASP A 546 -26.57 9.76 8.93
N ASN A 547 -25.72 9.16 8.08
CA ASN A 547 -25.44 7.73 8.08
C ASN A 547 -23.97 7.48 7.73
N VAL A 548 -23.29 6.69 8.57
CA VAL A 548 -21.96 6.16 8.28
C VAL A 548 -22.15 4.77 7.70
N GLU A 549 -21.66 4.52 6.49
CA GLU A 549 -21.76 3.21 5.86
C GLU A 549 -20.39 2.60 5.61
N VAL A 550 -20.24 1.33 5.99
CA VAL A 550 -19.10 0.50 5.60
C VAL A 550 -19.61 -0.53 4.60
N ILE A 551 -19.06 -0.49 3.39
CA ILE A 551 -19.49 -1.32 2.26
C ILE A 551 -18.39 -2.34 2.00
N THR A 552 -18.65 -3.61 2.29
CA THR A 552 -17.68 -4.70 2.03
C THR A 552 -17.98 -5.48 0.77
N ARG A 553 -19.26 -5.66 0.41
CA ARG A 553 -19.72 -6.42 -0.76
C ARG A 553 -20.67 -5.58 -1.63
N PRO A 554 -20.16 -4.54 -2.31
CA PRO A 554 -21.00 -3.75 -3.21
C PRO A 554 -21.57 -4.66 -4.30
N LYS A 555 -22.89 -4.61 -4.51
CA LYS A 555 -23.63 -5.43 -5.49
C LYS A 555 -23.37 -6.94 -5.35
N ASP A 556 -23.14 -7.41 -4.11
CA ASP A 556 -22.79 -8.80 -3.77
C ASP A 556 -21.58 -9.36 -4.54
N MET A 557 -20.67 -8.48 -4.97
CA MET A 557 -19.46 -8.88 -5.67
C MET A 557 -18.35 -9.30 -4.69
N ASP A 558 -17.51 -10.24 -5.15
CA ASP A 558 -16.29 -10.62 -4.42
C ASP A 558 -15.35 -9.41 -4.24
N PRO A 559 -15.02 -9.01 -2.99
CA PRO A 559 -14.17 -7.84 -2.70
C PRO A 559 -12.79 -7.90 -3.36
N ARG A 560 -12.31 -9.12 -3.66
CA ARG A 560 -11.02 -9.36 -4.33
C ARG A 560 -11.02 -8.91 -5.78
N LEU A 561 -12.18 -8.80 -6.41
CA LEU A 561 -12.32 -8.59 -7.86
C LEU A 561 -12.77 -7.17 -8.22
N ILE A 562 -13.20 -6.37 -7.25
CA ILE A 562 -13.81 -5.04 -7.47
C ILE A 562 -12.89 -4.13 -8.27
N ALA A 563 -11.63 -3.97 -7.85
CA ALA A 563 -10.68 -3.10 -8.55
C ALA A 563 -10.44 -3.57 -10.00
N TRP A 564 -10.27 -4.88 -10.22
CA TRP A 564 -10.10 -5.41 -11.59
C TRP A 564 -11.34 -5.14 -12.45
N LYS A 565 -12.55 -5.33 -11.90
CA LYS A 565 -13.80 -5.00 -12.60
C LYS A 565 -13.90 -3.51 -12.93
N GLY A 566 -13.43 -2.62 -12.06
CA GLY A 566 -13.38 -1.21 -12.40
C GLY A 566 -12.34 -0.85 -13.46
N GLY A 567 -11.23 -1.61 -13.54
CA GLY A 567 -10.32 -1.55 -14.69
C GLY A 567 -11.00 -1.97 -15.99
N ALA A 568 -11.86 -2.99 -15.95
CA ALA A 568 -12.67 -3.39 -17.10
C ALA A 568 -13.73 -2.31 -17.47
N VAL A 569 -14.40 -1.70 -16.47
CA VAL A 569 -15.32 -0.57 -16.69
C VAL A 569 -14.59 0.62 -17.30
N LEU A 570 -13.37 0.93 -16.84
CA LEU A 570 -12.54 1.99 -17.39
C LEU A 570 -12.30 1.81 -18.90
N ALA A 571 -12.15 0.58 -19.39
CA ALA A 571 -12.00 0.30 -20.83
C ALA A 571 -13.19 0.78 -21.68
N CYS A 572 -14.36 0.97 -21.08
CA CYS A 572 -15.62 1.33 -21.73
C CYS A 572 -16.00 2.81 -21.58
N LEU A 573 -15.23 3.62 -20.84
CA LEU A 573 -15.54 5.04 -20.65
C LEU A 573 -15.08 5.86 -21.87
N ASP A 574 -15.86 6.87 -22.25
CA ASP A 574 -15.51 7.75 -23.38
C ASP A 574 -14.22 8.54 -23.14
N THR A 575 -13.98 8.99 -21.91
CA THR A 575 -12.76 9.72 -21.50
C THR A 575 -11.49 8.89 -21.64
N THR A 576 -11.61 7.55 -21.68
CA THR A 576 -10.49 6.61 -21.80
C THR A 576 -9.79 6.70 -23.15
N GLN A 577 -10.48 7.21 -24.19
CA GLN A 577 -9.90 7.34 -25.52
C GLN A 577 -8.63 8.22 -25.53
N GLU A 578 -8.57 9.23 -24.66
CA GLU A 578 -7.44 10.17 -24.58
C GLU A 578 -6.28 9.66 -23.69
N MET A 579 -6.51 8.61 -22.90
CA MET A 579 -5.54 8.11 -21.91
C MET A 579 -4.56 7.08 -22.47
N TRP A 580 -4.84 6.49 -23.65
CA TRP A 580 -4.00 5.43 -24.21
C TRP A 580 -2.61 5.95 -24.56
N ILE A 581 -1.57 5.30 -24.04
CA ILE A 581 -0.18 5.52 -24.44
C ILE A 581 0.20 4.45 -25.46
N HIS A 582 0.43 4.85 -26.71
CA HIS A 582 0.76 3.90 -27.78
C HIS A 582 2.26 3.54 -27.80
N GLN A 583 2.57 2.35 -28.31
CA GLN A 583 3.95 1.85 -28.41
C GLN A 583 4.90 2.84 -29.10
N ARG A 584 4.49 3.44 -30.23
CA ARG A 584 5.31 4.43 -30.96
C ARG A 584 5.56 5.72 -30.17
N GLU A 585 4.57 6.15 -29.40
CA GLU A 585 4.67 7.35 -28.55
C GLU A 585 5.62 7.08 -27.39
N TRP A 586 5.52 5.90 -26.78
CA TRP A 586 6.44 5.46 -25.73
C TRP A 586 7.89 5.35 -26.23
N GLN A 587 8.12 4.75 -27.40
CA GLN A 587 9.47 4.69 -27.99
C GLN A 587 10.07 6.07 -28.25
N ARG A 588 9.24 7.05 -28.60
CA ARG A 588 9.69 8.40 -28.96
C ARG A 588 9.85 9.33 -27.77
N PHE A 589 8.94 9.25 -26.79
CA PHE A 589 8.82 10.23 -25.71
C PHE A 589 8.97 9.62 -24.31
N GLY A 590 8.90 8.29 -24.17
CA GLY A 590 9.07 7.58 -22.92
C GLY A 590 8.18 8.11 -21.80
N VAL A 591 8.78 8.33 -20.62
CA VAL A 591 8.12 8.77 -19.38
C VAL A 591 7.28 10.03 -19.55
N ARG A 592 7.60 10.89 -20.53
CA ARG A 592 6.80 12.08 -20.82
C ARG A 592 5.34 11.74 -21.09
N MET A 593 5.06 10.58 -21.67
CA MET A 593 3.68 10.13 -21.90
C MET A 593 2.91 9.85 -20.62
N LEU A 594 3.59 9.40 -19.55
CA LEU A 594 2.94 9.25 -18.25
C LEU A 594 2.61 10.61 -17.62
N ARG A 595 3.46 11.63 -17.81
CA ARG A 595 3.14 12.99 -17.36
C ARG A 595 1.95 13.62 -18.09
N GLU A 596 1.83 13.37 -19.39
CA GLU A 596 0.83 14.01 -20.23
C GLU A 596 -0.50 13.24 -20.30
N ARG A 597 -0.49 11.90 -20.21
CA ARG A 597 -1.69 11.06 -20.42
C ARG A 597 -2.13 10.21 -19.24
N ALA A 598 -1.39 10.18 -18.12
CA ALA A 598 -1.91 9.48 -16.95
C ALA A 598 -3.18 10.17 -16.43
N ALA A 599 -4.20 9.38 -16.09
CA ALA A 599 -5.46 9.86 -15.54
C ALA A 599 -5.31 10.50 -14.14
N PHE A 600 -4.17 10.27 -13.50
CA PHE A 600 -3.76 10.87 -12.25
C PHE A 600 -2.52 11.72 -12.50
N VAL A 601 -2.34 12.75 -11.68
CA VAL A 601 -1.10 13.54 -11.70
C VAL A 601 0.06 12.58 -11.45
N TRP A 602 0.92 12.38 -12.45
CA TRP A 602 2.14 11.56 -12.34
C TRP A 602 3.06 12.11 -11.27
#